data_AF-A0A3D3TFU3-F1
#
_entry.id   AF-A0A3D3TFU3-F1
#
_cell.length_a   1.000
_cell.length_b   1.000
_cell.length_c   1.000
_cell.angle_alpha   90.00
_cell.angle_beta   90.00
_cell.angle_gamma   90.00
#
_symmetry.space_group_name_H-M   'P 1'
#
loop_
_entity.id
_entity.type
_entity.pdbx_description
1 polymer ?
#
loop_
_entity_poly.entity_id
_entity_poly.type
_entity_poly.pdbx_seq_one_letter_code
_entity_poly.pdbx_strand_id
1 'polypeptide(L)'
;MKKLVLSSLLLCLCTLCISQDYPKPTNVATPAEKVYGLSKFWMEARYNFIFMEKIGVQKWDSTYQAFLPLVMNTSNDWEYWRLLQKFCAVLKDGHTTIWRPSIKLSQKEPEKAGQVFIPE
;
A
#
# COMPACT_ATOMS: atom_id res chain seq x y z
N MET A 1 -38.56 35.50 -12.54
CA MET A 1 -37.32 35.95 -11.86
C MET A 1 -36.95 35.08 -10.66
N LYS A 2 -37.84 34.86 -9.67
CA LYS A 2 -37.55 34.03 -8.47
C LYS A 2 -37.07 32.59 -8.78
N LYS A 3 -37.65 31.93 -9.79
CA LYS A 3 -37.27 30.56 -10.22
C LYS A 3 -35.90 30.49 -10.92
N LEU A 4 -35.50 31.56 -11.62
CA LEU A 4 -34.17 31.66 -12.24
C LEU A 4 -33.08 31.88 -11.19
N VAL A 5 -33.36 32.71 -10.17
CA VAL A 5 -32.42 32.94 -9.05
C VAL A 5 -32.26 31.67 -8.21
N LEU A 6 -33.35 30.93 -7.96
CA LEU A 6 -33.29 29.67 -7.22
C LEU A 6 -32.51 28.58 -7.96
N SER A 7 -32.65 28.51 -9.29
CA SER A 7 -31.90 27.58 -10.15
C SER A 7 -30.41 27.93 -10.22
N SER A 8 -30.06 29.23 -10.29
CA SER A 8 -28.68 29.70 -10.26
C SER A 8 -28.01 29.48 -8.89
N LEU A 9 -28.77 29.58 -7.80
CA LEU A 9 -28.26 29.35 -6.45
C LEU A 9 -27.99 27.85 -6.19
N LEU A 10 -28.85 26.97 -6.71
CA LEU A 10 -28.71 25.52 -6.62
C LEU A 10 -27.49 25.00 -7.40
N LEU A 11 -27.24 25.56 -8.59
CA LEU A 11 -26.07 25.22 -9.42
C LEU A 11 -24.75 25.66 -8.78
N CYS A 12 -24.76 26.83 -8.11
CA CYS A 12 -23.60 27.37 -7.39
C CYS A 12 -23.29 26.56 -6.10
N LEU A 13 -24.32 26.04 -5.42
CA LEU A 13 -24.15 25.17 -4.26
C LEU A 13 -23.54 23.80 -4.64
N CYS A 14 -23.88 23.26 -5.82
CA CYS A 14 -23.30 22.01 -6.32
C CYS A 14 -21.80 22.11 -6.63
N THR A 15 -21.29 23.27 -7.06
CA THR A 15 -19.86 23.43 -7.37
C THR A 15 -18.98 23.56 -6.13
N LEU A 16 -19.52 24.03 -5.00
CA LEU A 16 -18.80 24.18 -3.72
C LEU A 16 -18.55 22.84 -3.01
N CYS A 17 -19.26 21.76 -3.38
CA CYS A 17 -19.09 20.44 -2.76
C CYS A 17 -17.88 19.64 -3.32
N ILE A 18 -17.23 20.09 -4.39
CA ILE A 18 -16.24 19.26 -5.12
C ILE A 18 -14.78 19.60 -4.77
N SER A 19 -14.48 20.74 -4.14
CA SER A 19 -13.12 21.06 -3.67
C SER A 19 -12.81 20.37 -2.33
N GLN A 20 -12.84 19.05 -2.31
CA GLN A 20 -12.20 18.25 -1.27
C GLN A 20 -10.71 18.18 -1.60
N ASP A 21 -9.86 18.84 -0.82
CA ASP A 21 -8.40 18.74 -0.90
C ASP A 21 -7.97 17.37 -0.36
N TYR A 22 -8.09 16.32 -1.19
CA TYR A 22 -7.67 14.99 -0.80
C TYR A 22 -6.14 14.99 -0.63
N PRO A 23 -5.61 14.46 0.49
CA PRO A 23 -4.18 14.37 0.66
C PRO A 23 -3.59 13.63 -0.53
N LYS A 24 -2.74 14.33 -1.31
CA LYS A 24 -2.10 13.74 -2.49
C LYS A 24 -1.37 12.48 -2.04
N PRO A 25 -1.55 11.36 -2.76
CA PRO A 25 -0.94 10.12 -2.36
C PRO A 25 0.58 10.29 -2.36
N THR A 26 1.19 10.04 -1.21
CA THR A 26 2.62 10.19 -1.00
C THR A 26 3.37 9.03 -1.66
N ASN A 27 4.55 9.32 -2.18
CA ASN A 27 5.48 8.33 -2.73
C ASN A 27 6.79 8.47 -1.95
N VAL A 28 6.84 7.84 -0.77
CA VAL A 28 7.99 7.88 0.13
C VAL A 28 8.95 6.75 -0.23
N ALA A 29 8.44 5.58 -0.64
CA ALA A 29 9.28 4.43 -0.96
C ALA A 29 9.82 4.49 -2.40
N THR A 30 11.12 4.28 -2.54
CA THR A 30 11.79 4.12 -3.84
C THR A 30 11.33 2.84 -4.55
N PRO A 31 11.46 2.76 -5.89
CA PRO A 31 11.16 1.53 -6.62
C PRO A 31 11.92 0.30 -6.10
N ALA A 32 13.18 0.49 -5.68
CA ALA A 32 13.99 -0.58 -5.10
C ALA A 32 13.43 -1.09 -3.76
N GLU A 33 13.01 -0.18 -2.87
CA GLU A 33 12.38 -0.56 -1.60
C GLU A 33 11.04 -1.28 -1.80
N LYS A 34 10.28 -0.89 -2.84
CA LYS A 34 9.02 -1.55 -3.20
C LYS A 34 9.25 -2.97 -3.69
N VAL A 35 10.24 -3.17 -4.56
CA VAL A 35 10.66 -4.51 -4.99
C VAL A 35 11.12 -5.32 -3.79
N TYR A 36 11.98 -4.76 -2.95
CA TYR A 36 12.47 -5.41 -1.74
C TYR A 36 11.33 -5.88 -0.83
N GLY A 37 10.34 -5.04 -0.57
CA GLY A 37 9.18 -5.41 0.26
C GLY A 37 8.35 -6.56 -0.33
N LEU A 38 8.11 -6.54 -1.65
CA LEU A 38 7.46 -7.66 -2.35
C LEU A 38 8.29 -8.94 -2.25
N SER A 39 9.60 -8.88 -2.54
CA SER A 39 10.51 -10.03 -2.49
C SER A 39 10.60 -10.64 -1.10
N LYS A 40 10.64 -9.79 -0.07
CA LYS A 40 10.66 -10.27 1.32
C LYS A 40 9.38 -11.02 1.66
N PHE A 41 8.21 -10.46 1.36
CA PHE A 41 6.95 -11.16 1.61
C PHE A 41 6.81 -12.46 0.80
N TRP A 42 7.21 -12.45 -0.49
CA TRP A 42 7.22 -13.67 -1.32
C TRP A 42 8.05 -14.78 -0.67
N MET A 43 9.27 -14.47 -0.22
CA MET A 43 10.17 -15.44 0.40
C MET A 43 9.63 -15.94 1.75
N GLU A 44 9.14 -15.04 2.60
CA GLU A 44 8.58 -15.42 3.91
C GLU A 44 7.36 -16.32 3.78
N ALA A 45 6.43 -15.99 2.89
CA ALA A 45 5.29 -16.86 2.63
C ALA A 45 5.75 -18.19 2.01
N ARG A 46 6.70 -18.16 1.06
CA ARG A 46 7.24 -19.37 0.42
C ARG A 46 7.84 -20.36 1.41
N TYR A 47 8.48 -19.84 2.46
CA TYR A 47 9.15 -20.64 3.49
C TYR A 47 8.20 -21.04 4.64
N ASN A 48 7.35 -20.14 5.11
CA ASN A 48 6.57 -20.34 6.34
C ASN A 48 5.10 -20.72 6.13
N PHE A 49 4.52 -20.49 4.95
CA PHE A 49 3.08 -20.70 4.75
C PHE A 49 2.74 -22.19 4.65
N ILE A 50 2.08 -22.71 5.67
CA ILE A 50 1.79 -24.15 5.85
C ILE A 50 0.96 -24.76 4.71
N PHE A 51 0.19 -23.96 3.96
CA PHE A 51 -0.66 -24.42 2.87
C PHE A 51 -0.09 -24.10 1.48
N MET A 52 1.22 -23.86 1.35
CA MET A 52 1.85 -23.52 0.07
C MET A 52 1.64 -24.58 -1.01
N GLU A 53 1.52 -25.85 -0.65
CA GLU A 53 1.19 -26.93 -1.60
C GLU A 53 -0.16 -26.72 -2.30
N LYS A 54 -1.15 -26.13 -1.61
CA LYS A 54 -2.47 -25.82 -2.20
C LYS A 54 -2.39 -24.67 -3.22
N ILE A 55 -1.39 -23.80 -3.09
CA ILE A 55 -1.14 -22.69 -4.01
C ILE A 55 -0.30 -23.18 -5.21
N GLY A 56 0.69 -24.03 -4.93
CA GLY A 56 1.68 -24.53 -5.88
C GLY A 56 2.86 -23.58 -6.01
N VAL A 57 4.06 -24.09 -5.73
CA VAL A 57 5.32 -23.31 -5.73
C VAL A 57 5.56 -22.61 -7.07
N GLN A 58 5.40 -23.32 -8.18
CA GLN A 58 5.61 -22.76 -9.52
C GLN A 58 4.64 -21.60 -9.80
N LYS A 59 3.39 -21.73 -9.35
CA LYS A 59 2.40 -20.66 -9.46
C LYS A 59 2.75 -19.47 -8.56
N TRP A 60 3.21 -19.73 -7.35
CA TRP A 60 3.66 -18.68 -6.42
C TRP A 60 4.82 -17.87 -7.01
N ASP A 61 5.84 -18.56 -7.52
CA ASP A 61 7.05 -17.94 -8.09
C ASP A 61 6.75 -17.17 -9.37
N SER A 62 5.94 -17.73 -10.27
CA SER A 62 5.51 -17.01 -11.49
C SER A 62 4.61 -15.82 -11.18
N THR A 63 3.75 -15.90 -10.17
CA THR A 63 2.94 -14.77 -9.73
C THR A 63 3.83 -13.66 -9.16
N TYR A 64 4.84 -14.00 -8.36
CA TYR A 64 5.82 -13.04 -7.87
C TYR A 64 6.53 -12.31 -9.01
N GLN A 65 7.01 -13.04 -10.01
CA GLN A 65 7.66 -12.44 -11.19
C GLN A 65 6.72 -11.48 -11.93
N ALA A 66 5.45 -11.83 -12.06
CA ALA A 66 4.44 -10.96 -12.69
C ALA A 66 4.18 -9.67 -11.90
N PHE A 67 4.38 -9.68 -10.57
CA PHE A 67 4.17 -8.51 -9.71
C PHE A 67 5.39 -7.57 -9.63
N LEU A 68 6.60 -8.05 -9.93
CA LEU A 68 7.82 -7.22 -9.94
C LEU A 68 7.69 -5.92 -10.74
N PRO A 69 7.28 -5.94 -12.04
CA PRO A 69 7.13 -4.71 -12.79
C PRO A 69 5.95 -3.86 -12.29
N LEU A 70 4.93 -4.46 -11.67
CA LEU A 70 3.77 -3.72 -11.16
C LEU A 70 4.13 -2.87 -9.95
N VAL A 71 4.85 -3.44 -8.97
CA VAL A 71 5.23 -2.70 -7.75
C VAL A 71 6.27 -1.62 -8.04
N MET A 72 7.20 -1.90 -8.95
CA MET A 72 8.26 -0.99 -9.37
C MET A 72 7.71 0.29 -10.02
N ASN A 73 6.62 0.17 -10.79
CA ASN A 73 6.05 1.27 -11.58
C ASN A 73 4.79 1.90 -10.94
N THR A 74 4.59 1.74 -9.63
CA THR A 74 3.47 2.38 -8.93
C THR A 74 3.64 3.90 -8.84
N SER A 75 2.54 4.62 -9.05
CA SER A 75 2.55 6.10 -9.05
C SER A 75 2.76 6.67 -7.64
N ASN A 76 2.36 5.90 -6.62
CA ASN A 76 2.40 6.29 -5.21
C ASN A 76 2.41 5.07 -4.29
N ASP A 77 2.65 5.29 -2.99
CA ASP A 77 2.72 4.20 -2.01
C ASP A 77 1.36 3.53 -1.80
N TRP A 78 0.26 4.27 -1.96
CA TRP A 78 -1.07 3.71 -1.79
C TRP A 78 -1.33 2.56 -2.77
N GLU A 79 -0.97 2.75 -4.05
CA GLU A 79 -1.06 1.73 -5.10
C GLU A 79 -0.14 0.54 -4.80
N TYR A 80 1.08 0.82 -4.32
CA TYR A 80 2.03 -0.22 -3.90
C TYR A 80 1.45 -1.12 -2.80
N TRP A 81 0.91 -0.54 -1.73
CA TRP A 81 0.28 -1.30 -0.65
C TRP A 81 -0.92 -2.12 -1.14
N ARG A 82 -1.71 -1.59 -2.08
CA ARG A 82 -2.82 -2.33 -2.70
C ARG A 82 -2.33 -3.52 -3.52
N LEU A 83 -1.21 -3.39 -4.24
CA LEU A 83 -0.60 -4.51 -4.97
C LEU A 83 -0.07 -5.57 -4.01
N LEU A 84 0.59 -5.19 -2.92
CA LEU A 84 1.00 -6.16 -1.89
C LEU A 84 -0.19 -6.93 -1.33
N GLN A 85 -1.29 -6.24 -1.00
CA GLN A 85 -2.51 -6.90 -0.52
C GLN A 85 -3.12 -7.84 -1.57
N LYS A 86 -3.13 -7.45 -2.85
CA LYS A 86 -3.57 -8.33 -3.95
C LYS A 86 -2.70 -9.57 -4.08
N PHE A 87 -1.38 -9.41 -3.96
CA PHE A 87 -0.45 -10.53 -3.98
C PHE A 87 -0.67 -11.46 -2.77
N CYS A 88 -0.84 -10.91 -1.57
CA CYS A 88 -1.21 -11.66 -0.37
C CYS A 88 -2.50 -12.47 -0.55
N ALA A 89 -3.52 -11.91 -1.20
CA ALA A 89 -4.79 -12.58 -1.45
C ALA A 89 -4.67 -13.85 -2.33
N VAL A 90 -3.56 -14.03 -3.07
CA VAL A 90 -3.28 -15.25 -3.82
C VAL A 90 -3.15 -16.47 -2.91
N LEU A 91 -2.74 -16.26 -1.64
CA LEU A 91 -2.70 -17.30 -0.62
C LEU A 91 -4.09 -17.81 -0.21
N LYS A 92 -5.16 -17.09 -0.59
CA LYS A 92 -6.56 -17.41 -0.27
C LYS A 92 -6.78 -17.72 1.22
N ASP A 93 -6.12 -16.95 2.07
CA ASP A 93 -6.15 -17.11 3.52
C ASP A 93 -6.56 -15.80 4.20
N GLY A 94 -7.56 -15.89 5.08
CA GLY A 94 -8.09 -14.73 5.82
C GLY A 94 -7.25 -14.34 7.05
N HIS A 95 -6.32 -15.21 7.47
CA HIS A 95 -5.44 -14.96 8.61
C HIS A 95 -4.09 -14.36 8.21
N THR A 96 -3.72 -14.43 6.93
CA THR A 96 -2.54 -13.76 6.39
C THR A 96 -2.91 -12.39 5.85
N THR A 97 -2.34 -11.34 6.43
CA THR A 97 -2.68 -9.95 6.11
C THR A 97 -1.45 -9.08 5.98
N ILE A 98 -1.47 -8.14 5.02
CA ILE A 98 -0.46 -7.07 4.91
C ILE A 98 -1.06 -5.75 5.37
N TRP A 99 -0.47 -5.19 6.43
CA TRP A 99 -0.85 -3.91 7.00
C TRP A 99 0.04 -2.80 6.46
N ARG A 100 -0.59 -1.72 5.98
CA ARG A 100 0.10 -0.47 5.72
C ARG A 100 0.49 0.15 7.07
N PRO A 101 1.67 0.79 7.20
CA PRO A 101 1.97 1.63 8.34
C PRO A 101 0.83 2.64 8.56
N SER A 102 0.23 2.63 9.74
CA SER A 102 -0.63 3.73 10.13
C SER A 102 0.24 4.98 10.22
N ILE A 103 -0.26 6.11 9.70
CA ILE A 103 0.39 7.39 9.99
C ILE A 103 0.31 7.56 11.50
N LYS A 104 1.42 7.35 12.19
CA LYS A 104 1.59 7.86 13.55
C LYS A 104 1.56 9.37 13.41
N LEU A 105 0.46 10.01 13.79
CA LEU A 105 0.43 11.46 13.99
C LEU A 105 1.48 11.77 15.07
N SER A 106 2.68 12.16 14.65
CA SER A 106 3.79 12.68 15.45
C SER A 106 3.81 12.23 16.91
N GLN A 107 4.33 11.02 17.17
CA GLN A 107 5.13 10.83 18.38
C GLN A 107 6.57 11.12 17.95
N LYS A 108 6.96 12.40 18.06
CA LYS A 108 8.36 12.80 17.94
C LYS A 108 9.06 12.27 19.18
N GLU A 109 9.52 11.01 19.14
CA GLU A 109 10.55 10.59 20.09
C GLU A 109 11.84 11.35 19.72
N PRO A 110 12.46 12.06 20.66
CA PRO A 110 13.72 12.73 20.40
C PRO A 110 14.77 11.66 20.07
N GLU A 111 15.42 11.86 18.93
CA GLU A 111 16.68 11.28 18.52
C GLU A 111 17.55 10.88 19.73
N LYS A 112 17.56 9.60 20.08
CA LYS A 112 18.64 9.05 20.91
C LYS A 112 19.69 8.46 19.98
N ALA A 113 20.69 9.31 19.78
CA ALA A 113 21.99 9.01 19.21
C ALA A 113 22.54 7.66 19.70
N GLY A 114 23.12 6.91 18.76
CA GLY A 114 24.24 6.00 18.95
C GLY A 114 24.14 4.99 20.08
N GLN A 115 23.70 3.77 19.77
CA GLN A 115 24.29 2.58 20.38
C GLN A 115 24.39 1.47 19.34
N VAL A 116 25.63 1.27 18.88
CA VAL A 116 26.10 0.10 18.15
C VAL A 116 25.92 -1.11 19.07
N PHE A 117 25.19 -2.12 18.60
CA PHE A 117 25.13 -3.42 19.26
C PHE A 117 26.16 -4.35 18.60
N ILE A 118 27.27 -4.61 19.29
CA ILE A 118 28.20 -5.71 18.98
C ILE A 118 27.79 -6.88 19.89
N PRO A 119 27.38 -8.05 19.37
CA PRO A 119 27.22 -9.24 20.19
C PRO A 119 28.59 -9.89 20.47
N GLU A 120 28.79 -10.33 21.72
CA GLU A 120 29.83 -11.32 22.09
C GLU A 120 29.47 -12.71 21.56
#